data_AF-A0AAW2L3R1-F1
#
_entry.id   AF-A0AAW2L3R1-F1
#
_cell.length_a   1.000
_cell.length_b   1.000
_cell.length_c   1.000
_cell.angle_alpha   90.00
_cell.angle_beta   90.00
_cell.angle_gamma   90.00
#
_symmetry.space_group_name_H-M   'P 1'
#
loop_
_entity.id
_entity.type
_entity.pdbx_description
1 polymer ?
#
loop_
_entity_poly.entity_id
_entity_poly.type
_entity_poly.pdbx_seq_one_letter_code
_entity_poly.pdbx_strand_id
1 'polypeptide(L)'
;MVEGMSTAEQTYEIINLEHALVDAKIKLLEKFLIMCIVDKFPKSWESFGMILKHQKRRFPLDDLIIAINTEEEHRDQSHKMSVENKLKANLIVGK
;
A
#
# COMPACT_ATOMS: atom_id res chain seq x y z
N MET A 1 1.35 -5.09 7.66
CA MET A 1 0.73 -3.76 7.78
C MET A 1 -0.61 -3.95 8.44
N VAL A 2 -0.94 -2.99 9.28
CA VAL A 2 -2.15 -3.03 10.09
C VAL A 2 -3.25 -2.30 9.34
N GLU A 3 -4.44 -2.90 9.31
CA GLU A 3 -5.62 -2.26 8.75
C GLU A 3 -5.96 -0.98 9.52
N GLY A 4 -6.41 0.05 8.79
CA GLY A 4 -6.78 1.35 9.37
C GLY A 4 -5.59 2.29 9.64
N MET A 5 -4.35 1.85 9.40
CA MET A 5 -3.17 2.72 9.37
C MET A 5 -2.70 2.92 7.92
N SER A 6 -2.05 4.05 7.61
CA SER A 6 -1.51 4.29 6.27
C SER A 6 -0.48 3.20 5.90
N THR A 7 -0.71 2.61 4.74
CA THR A 7 0.18 1.64 4.10
C THR A 7 1.46 2.35 3.66
N ALA A 8 1.37 3.59 3.18
CA ALA A 8 2.52 4.39 2.80
C ALA A 8 3.41 4.71 4.01
N GLU A 9 2.85 5.24 5.11
CA GLU A 9 3.61 5.54 6.33
C GLU A 9 4.32 4.29 6.88
N GLN A 10 3.60 3.17 6.99
CA GLN A 10 4.20 1.90 7.43
C GLN A 10 5.30 1.40 6.49
N THR A 11 5.21 1.69 5.18
CA THR A 11 6.27 1.36 4.22
C THR A 11 7.52 2.19 4.47
N TYR A 12 7.37 3.51 4.71
CA TYR A 12 8.49 4.38 5.05
C TYR A 12 9.21 3.91 6.32
N GLU A 13 8.48 3.46 7.34
CA GLU A 13 9.09 2.88 8.54
C GLU A 13 9.89 1.60 8.26
N ILE A 14 9.39 0.72 7.39
CA ILE A 14 10.15 -0.49 6.98
C ILE A 14 11.44 -0.10 6.24
N ILE A 15 11.40 0.92 5.38
CA ILE A 15 12.58 1.40 4.66
C ILE A 15 13.58 2.03 5.63
N ASN A 16 13.13 2.80 6.62
CA ASN A 16 14.00 3.35 7.67
C ASN A 16 14.71 2.25 8.45
N LEU A 17 14.01 1.13 8.74
CA LEU A 17 14.64 -0.04 9.36
C LEU A 17 15.69 -0.68 8.43
N GLU A 18 15.44 -0.74 7.13
CA GLU A 18 16.45 -1.23 6.18
C GLU A 18 17.69 -0.33 6.14
N HIS A 19 17.51 0.99 6.16
CA HIS A 19 18.63 1.93 6.24
C HIS A 19 19.47 1.71 7.52
N ALA A 20 18.83 1.47 8.66
CA ALA A 20 19.53 1.14 9.90
C ALA A 20 20.32 -0.18 9.80
N LEU A 21 19.82 -1.17 9.05
CA LEU A 21 20.57 -2.40 8.75
C LEU A 21 21.78 -2.12 7.86
N VAL A 22 21.64 -1.26 6.85
CA VAL A 22 22.74 -0.85 5.98
C VAL A 22 23.86 -0.17 6.78
N ASP A 23 23.50 0.69 7.73
CA ASP A 23 24.46 1.33 8.65
C ASP A 23 25.20 0.28 9.51
N ALA A 24 24.49 -0.76 9.94
CA ALA A 24 25.05 -1.94 10.62
C ALA A 24 25.82 -2.90 9.68
N LYS A 25 26.08 -2.50 8.42
CA LYS A 25 26.77 -3.29 7.38
C LYS A 25 26.02 -4.55 6.94
N ILE A 26 24.71 -4.60 7.16
CA ILE A 26 23.81 -5.65 6.69
C ILE A 26 23.05 -5.10 5.49
N LYS A 27 23.33 -5.62 4.28
CA LYS A 27 22.62 -5.21 3.06
C LYS A 27 21.58 -6.24 2.68
N LEU A 28 20.35 -5.79 2.49
CA LEU A 28 19.30 -6.60 1.90
C LEU A 28 19.34 -6.47 0.38
N LEU A 29 18.93 -7.52 -0.33
CA LEU A 29 18.68 -7.41 -1.76
C LEU A 29 17.42 -6.55 -1.96
N GLU A 30 17.47 -5.54 -2.84
CA GLU A 30 16.32 -4.66 -3.11
C GLU A 30 15.05 -5.47 -3.44
N LYS A 31 15.17 -6.50 -4.28
CA LYS A 31 14.06 -7.39 -4.62
C LYS A 31 13.47 -8.12 -3.40
N PHE A 32 14.31 -8.47 -2.43
CA PHE A 32 13.86 -9.09 -1.18
C PHE A 32 13.06 -8.09 -0.35
N LEU A 33 13.56 -6.87 -0.17
CA LEU A 33 12.86 -5.80 0.55
C LEU A 33 11.49 -5.51 -0.07
N ILE A 34 11.44 -5.36 -1.40
CA ILE A 34 10.20 -5.14 -2.15
C ILE A 34 9.19 -6.25 -1.87
N MET A 35 9.62 -7.52 -1.99
CA MET A 35 8.71 -8.64 -1.77
C MET A 35 8.24 -8.70 -0.32
N CYS A 36 9.11 -8.42 0.65
CA CYS A 36 8.74 -8.32 2.05
C CYS A 36 7.70 -7.22 2.29
N ILE A 37 7.83 -6.05 1.69
CA ILE A 37 6.83 -4.97 1.81
C ILE A 37 5.50 -5.42 1.22
N VAL A 38 5.50 -5.98 0.00
CA VAL A 38 4.28 -6.43 -0.68
C VAL A 38 3.58 -7.56 0.09
N ASP A 39 4.32 -8.51 0.66
CA ASP A 39 3.77 -9.57 1.50
C ASP A 39 3.21 -9.06 2.83
N LYS A 40 3.58 -7.84 3.24
CA LYS A 40 3.05 -7.19 4.44
C LYS A 40 1.81 -6.34 4.16
N PHE A 41 1.36 -6.18 2.93
CA PHE A 41 0.14 -5.43 2.66
C PHE A 41 -1.09 -5.95 3.43
N PRO A 42 -2.03 -5.07 3.80
CA PRO A 42 -3.28 -5.51 4.43
C PRO A 42 -4.11 -6.35 3.44
N LYS A 43 -5.02 -7.17 3.97
CA LYS A 43 -5.84 -8.07 3.13
C LYS A 43 -6.65 -7.32 2.08
N SER A 44 -7.11 -6.11 2.40
CA SER A 44 -7.85 -5.26 1.47
C SER A 44 -7.06 -4.90 0.20
N TRP A 45 -5.73 -5.03 0.20
CA TRP A 45 -4.82 -4.74 -0.91
C TRP A 45 -4.35 -5.98 -1.69
N GLU A 46 -4.95 -7.16 -1.46
CA GLU A 46 -4.50 -8.43 -2.05
C GLU A 46 -4.39 -8.41 -3.58
N SER A 47 -5.37 -7.84 -4.27
CA SER A 47 -5.38 -7.73 -5.73
C SER A 47 -4.22 -6.89 -6.25
N PHE A 48 -3.97 -5.74 -5.62
CA PHE A 48 -2.84 -4.87 -5.93
C PHE A 48 -1.50 -5.56 -5.66
N GLY A 49 -1.36 -6.23 -4.51
CA GLY A 49 -0.17 -7.01 -4.19
C GLY A 49 0.11 -8.12 -5.21
N MET A 50 -0.92 -8.80 -5.71
CA MET A 50 -0.77 -9.80 -6.77
C MET A 50 -0.32 -9.21 -8.11
N ILE A 51 -0.77 -8.01 -8.47
CA ILE A 51 -0.30 -7.30 -9.66
C ILE A 51 1.21 -7.06 -9.55
N LEU A 52 1.67 -6.53 -8.42
CA LEU A 52 3.09 -6.26 -8.19
C LEU A 52 3.94 -7.53 -8.19
N LYS A 53 3.45 -8.64 -7.62
CA LYS A 53 4.15 -9.94 -7.66
C LYS A 53 4.34 -10.49 -9.07
N HIS A 54 3.37 -10.25 -9.96
CA HIS A 54 3.43 -10.70 -11.35
C HIS A 54 4.20 -9.74 -12.28
N GLN A 55 4.64 -8.58 -11.79
CA GLN A 55 5.39 -7.59 -12.56
C GLN A 55 6.74 -8.20 -13.00
N LYS A 56 6.86 -8.56 -14.29
CA LYS A 56 8.07 -9.21 -14.83
C LYS A 56 9.23 -8.25 -15.13
N ARG A 57 8.97 -6.94 -15.14
CA ARG A 57 10.00 -5.91 -15.38
C ARG A 57 10.72 -5.58 -14.08
N ARG A 58 11.93 -5.02 -14.19
CA ARG A 58 12.61 -4.43 -13.02
C ARG A 58 11.68 -3.36 -12.44
N PHE A 59 11.36 -3.51 -11.16
CA PHE A 59 10.50 -2.62 -10.41
C PHE A 59 11.33 -2.16 -9.21
N PRO A 60 11.98 -0.98 -9.29
CA PRO A 60 12.80 -0.45 -8.21
C PRO A 60 11.96 -0.02 -6.99
N LEU A 61 12.62 0.17 -5.85
CA LEU A 61 11.95 0.56 -4.60
C LEU A 61 11.22 1.91 -4.73
N ASP A 62 11.79 2.86 -5.47
CA ASP A 62 11.18 4.18 -5.68
C ASP A 62 9.84 4.07 -6.42
N ASP A 63 9.76 3.20 -7.44
CA ASP A 63 8.51 2.95 -8.17
C ASP A 63 7.47 2.25 -7.28
N LEU A 64 7.90 1.39 -6.35
CA LEU A 64 7.01 0.77 -5.36
C LEU A 64 6.38 1.82 -4.45
N ILE A 65 7.17 2.77 -3.94
CA ILE A 65 6.68 3.84 -3.05
C ILE A 65 5.62 4.69 -3.77
N ILE A 66 5.88 5.09 -5.01
CA ILE A 66 4.92 5.86 -5.81
C ILE A 66 3.62 5.05 -6.03
N ALA A 67 3.75 3.77 -6.35
CA ALA A 67 2.60 2.89 -6.57
C ALA A 67 1.76 2.71 -5.30
N ILE A 68 2.40 2.57 -4.13
CA ILE A 68 1.70 2.48 -2.83
C ILE A 68 0.94 3.76 -2.54
N ASN A 69 1.57 4.94 -2.67
CA ASN A 69 0.88 6.22 -2.43
C ASN A 69 -0.33 6.38 -3.37
N THR A 70 -0.15 6.08 -4.65
CA THR A 70 -1.23 6.18 -5.66
C THR A 70 -2.39 5.24 -5.34
N GLU A 71 -2.11 4.00 -4.94
CA GLU A 71 -3.14 3.02 -4.58
C GLU A 71 -3.89 3.41 -3.30
N GLU A 72 -3.18 3.98 -2.31
CA GLU A 72 -3.79 4.47 -1.07
C GLU A 72 -4.77 5.62 -1.36
N GLU A 73 -4.34 6.62 -2.13
CA GLU A 73 -5.18 7.74 -2.55
C GLU A 73 -6.42 7.28 -3.33
N HIS A 74 -6.25 6.32 -4.25
CA HIS A 74 -7.35 5.74 -5.01
C HIS A 74 -8.38 5.04 -4.10
N ARG A 75 -7.92 4.31 -3.08
CA ARG A 75 -8.80 3.63 -2.12
C ARG A 75 -9.54 4.61 -1.21
N ASP A 76 -8.88 5.69 -0.79
CA ASP A 76 -9.50 6.74 0.01
C ASP A 76 -10.60 7.46 -0.76
N GLN A 77 -10.36 7.76 -2.04
CA GLN A 77 -11.36 8.36 -2.92
C GLN A 77 -12.56 7.41 -3.13
N SER A 78 -12.28 6.13 -3.41
CA SER A 78 -13.30 5.10 -3.56
C SER A 78 -14.16 4.94 -2.30
N HIS A 79 -13.55 4.96 -1.12
CA HIS A 79 -14.26 4.90 0.15
C HIS A 79 -15.15 6.13 0.36
N LYS A 80 -14.64 7.34 0.10
CA LYS A 80 -15.42 8.60 0.20
C LYS A 80 -16.65 8.57 -0.72
N MET A 81 -16.48 8.18 -1.98
CA MET A 81 -17.61 8.05 -2.92
C MET A 81 -18.63 7.00 -2.46
N SER A 82 -18.18 5.86 -1.92
CA SER A 82 -19.07 4.81 -1.41
C SER A 82 -19.93 5.32 -0.24
N VAL A 83 -19.34 6.05 0.70
CA VAL A 83 -20.05 6.65 1.83
C VAL A 83 -21.07 7.69 1.35
N GLU A 84 -20.69 8.57 0.42
CA GLU A 84 -21.60 9.59 -0.14
C GLU A 84 -22.82 8.95 -0.83
N ASN A 85 -22.59 7.91 -1.63
CA ASN A 85 -23.66 7.18 -2.31
C ASN A 85 -24.63 6.52 -1.31
N LYS A 86 -24.12 5.95 -0.20
CA LYS A 86 -24.96 5.39 0.86
C LYS A 86 -25.81 6.46 1.55
N LEU A 87 -25.24 7.62 1.84
CA LEU A 87 -25.98 8.73 2.48
C LEU A 87 -27.09 9.26 1.56
N LYS A 88 -26.83 9.40 0.26
CA LYS A 88 -27.81 9.84 -0.73
C LYS A 88 -28.97 8.85 -0.89
N ALA A 89 -28.69 7.54 -0.89
CA ALA A 89 -29.74 6.53 -1.00
C ALA A 89 -30.72 6.57 0.19
N ASN A 90 -30.23 6.85 1.40
CA ASN A 90 -31.07 6.94 2.60
C ASN A 90 -31.99 8.17 2.64
N LEU A 91 -31.70 9.23 1.86
CA LEU A 91 -32.56 10.42 1.77
C LEU A 91 -33.80 10.21 0.89
N ILE A 92 -33.82 9.18 0.04
CA ILE A 92 -34.87 8.98 -0.96
C ILE A 92 -36.02 8.10 -0.40
N VAL A 93 -35.78 7.34 0.68
CA VAL A 93 -36.76 6.39 1.25
C VAL A 93 -37.62 7.03 2.36
N GLY A 94 -37.27 8.22 2.85
CA GLY A 94 -38.03 8.94 3.88
C GLY A 94 -39.02 9.96 3.31
N LYS A 95 -40.13 9.51 2.70
CA LYS A 95 -41.28 10.38 2.41
C LYS A 95 -42.59 9.61 2.50
#